data_AF-A0AAD4X4B5-F1
#
_entry.id   AF-A0AAD4X4B5-F1
#
_cell.length_a   1.000
_cell.length_b   1.000
_cell.length_c   1.000
_cell.angle_alpha   90.00
_cell.angle_beta   90.00
_cell.angle_gamma   90.00
#
_symmetry.space_group_name_H-M   'P 1'
#
loop_
_entity.id
_entity.type
_entity.pdbx_description
1 polymer ?
#
loop_
_entity_poly.entity_id
_entity_poly.type
_entity_poly.pdbx_seq_one_letter_code
_entity_poly.pdbx_strand_id
1 'polypeptide(L)'
;MIEEQFEVMTEMDLLWKNWDGAVAGKFEWLLAVAVCWRWWQRSSSDNLDACLDALYEKRGTTRENALSIIVHSLRMKLQHQFVANKCITLLHQCLNSFKKGSTKEIHLASLVIGLLSVTAGCEEGKAQEILEESFAPLSLALKSGTDSLKISSILDCLAILTFIGGVNEEETERSMQIMWQFIKLKLGPNNVVASKPTPATLTAAISA
;
A
#
# COMPACT_ATOMS: atom_id res chain seq x y z
N MET A 1 -11.43 2.90 -24.25
CA MET A 1 -10.98 1.99 -23.17
C MET A 1 -11.32 2.46 -21.75
N ILE A 2 -10.98 3.68 -21.29
CA ILE A 2 -11.48 4.18 -19.98
C ILE A 2 -12.92 4.70 -20.09
N GLU A 3 -13.27 5.38 -21.19
CA GLU A 3 -14.65 5.86 -21.43
C GLU A 3 -15.65 4.71 -21.61
N GLU A 4 -15.31 3.67 -22.37
CA GLU A 4 -16.15 2.47 -22.52
C GLU A 4 -16.42 1.76 -21.19
N GLN A 5 -15.50 1.83 -20.22
CA GLN A 5 -15.68 1.21 -18.90
C GLN A 5 -16.62 2.02 -18.01
N PHE A 6 -16.65 3.35 -18.17
CA PHE A 6 -17.57 4.22 -17.44
C PHE A 6 -18.99 4.10 -18.01
N GLU A 7 -19.13 3.95 -19.32
CA GLU A 7 -20.41 3.79 -20.01
C GLU A 7 -21.13 2.49 -19.59
N VAL A 8 -20.40 1.37 -19.51
CA VAL A 8 -20.96 0.08 -19.03
C VAL A 8 -21.42 0.17 -17.57
N MET A 9 -20.66 0.84 -16.71
CA MET A 9 -21.04 1.02 -15.30
C MET A 9 -22.29 1.94 -15.16
N THR A 10 -22.43 2.94 -16.03
CA THR A 10 -23.57 3.86 -16.03
C THR A 10 -24.83 3.19 -16.59
N GLU A 11 -24.70 2.35 -17.61
CA GLU A 11 -25.79 1.53 -18.13
C GLU A 11 -26.29 0.51 -17.10
N MET A 12 -25.40 -0.13 -16.33
CA MET A 12 -25.79 -1.05 -15.27
C MET A 12 -26.53 -0.35 -14.12
N ASP A 13 -26.14 0.88 -13.79
CA ASP A 13 -26.77 1.68 -12.73
C ASP A 13 -28.16 2.22 -13.15
N LEU A 14 -28.35 2.49 -14.45
CA LEU A 14 -29.65 2.84 -15.04
C LEU A 14 -30.59 1.62 -15.13
N LEU A 15 -30.06 0.45 -15.47
CA LEU A 15 -30.84 -0.80 -15.52
C LEU A 15 -31.29 -1.26 -14.12
N TRP A 16 -30.50 -1.00 -13.08
CA TRP A 16 -30.90 -1.25 -11.68
C TRP A 16 -32.05 -0.35 -11.22
N LYS A 17 -32.03 0.93 -11.61
CA LYS A 17 -33.06 1.93 -11.22
C LYS A 17 -34.40 1.72 -11.92
N ASN A 18 -34.43 1.09 -13.09
CA ASN A 18 -35.64 0.85 -13.89
C ASN A 18 -36.23 -0.57 -13.74
N TRP A 19 -35.83 -1.35 -12.73
CA TRP A 19 -36.23 -2.75 -12.64
C TRP A 19 -37.57 -2.98 -11.92
N ASP A 20 -38.63 -3.19 -12.70
CA ASP A 20 -39.96 -3.60 -12.23
C ASP A 20 -40.08 -5.13 -12.09
N GLY A 21 -39.55 -5.67 -10.99
CA GLY A 21 -40.17 -6.74 -10.19
C GLY A 21 -40.70 -8.05 -10.81
N ALA A 22 -40.35 -8.48 -12.03
CA ALA A 22 -40.83 -9.75 -12.60
C ALA A 22 -39.92 -10.95 -12.23
N VAL A 23 -40.44 -11.88 -11.45
CA VAL A 23 -39.71 -12.89 -10.63
C VAL A 23 -39.11 -14.08 -11.43
N ALA A 24 -39.27 -14.16 -12.76
CA ALA A 24 -38.89 -15.39 -13.50
C ALA A 24 -37.42 -15.48 -13.98
N GLY A 25 -36.66 -14.38 -14.01
CA GLY A 25 -35.27 -14.36 -14.54
C GLY A 25 -34.16 -14.23 -13.50
N LYS A 26 -34.49 -14.29 -12.21
CA LYS A 26 -33.61 -13.86 -11.11
C LYS A 26 -32.30 -14.65 -11.01
N PHE A 27 -32.30 -15.93 -11.38
CA PHE A 27 -31.09 -16.76 -11.35
C PHE A 27 -30.13 -16.48 -12.51
N GLU A 28 -30.62 -16.29 -13.73
CA GLU A 28 -29.75 -15.99 -14.88
C GLU A 28 -29.11 -14.61 -14.77
N TRP A 29 -29.83 -13.61 -14.25
CA TRP A 29 -29.26 -12.28 -13.99
C TRP A 29 -28.26 -12.28 -12.83
N LEU A 30 -28.53 -13.00 -11.74
CA LEU A 30 -27.54 -13.14 -10.66
C LEU A 30 -26.29 -13.88 -11.14
N LEU A 31 -26.43 -14.89 -12.01
CA LEU A 31 -25.29 -15.56 -12.64
C LEU A 31 -24.56 -14.62 -13.60
N ALA A 32 -25.25 -13.81 -14.40
CA ALA A 32 -24.62 -12.84 -15.29
C ALA A 32 -23.86 -11.75 -14.49
N VAL A 33 -24.45 -11.20 -13.44
CA VAL A 33 -23.79 -10.24 -12.55
C VAL A 33 -22.62 -10.90 -11.81
N ALA A 34 -22.76 -12.13 -11.33
CA ALA A 34 -21.68 -12.86 -10.68
C ALA A 34 -20.53 -13.19 -11.65
N VAL A 35 -20.84 -13.56 -12.90
CA VAL A 35 -19.85 -13.82 -13.95
C VAL A 35 -19.17 -12.51 -14.36
N CYS A 36 -19.92 -11.42 -14.54
CA CYS A 36 -19.38 -10.11 -14.89
C CYS A 36 -18.51 -9.55 -13.76
N TRP A 37 -18.95 -9.67 -12.51
CA TRP A 37 -18.16 -9.35 -11.32
C TRP A 37 -16.89 -10.19 -11.24
N ARG A 38 -16.99 -11.51 -11.50
CA ARG A 38 -15.84 -12.43 -11.49
C ARG A 38 -14.87 -12.15 -12.63
N TRP A 39 -15.37 -11.75 -13.80
CA TRP A 39 -14.58 -11.37 -14.96
C TRP A 39 -13.88 -10.03 -14.73
N TRP A 40 -14.59 -9.04 -14.18
CA TRP A 40 -14.02 -7.77 -13.74
C TRP A 40 -12.99 -7.95 -12.60
N GLN A 41 -13.20 -8.94 -11.73
CA GLN A 41 -12.24 -9.30 -10.70
C GLN A 41 -10.98 -9.96 -11.26
N ARG A 42 -11.10 -10.73 -12.35
CA ARG A 42 -9.97 -11.34 -13.07
C ARG A 42 -9.18 -10.32 -13.90
N SER A 43 -9.85 -9.46 -14.65
CA SER A 43 -9.16 -8.45 -15.48
C SER A 43 -8.38 -7.44 -14.63
N SER A 44 -8.83 -7.18 -13.39
CA SER A 44 -8.10 -6.35 -12.45
C SER A 44 -6.86 -7.02 -11.86
N SER A 45 -6.82 -8.36 -11.72
CA SER A 45 -5.65 -9.08 -11.21
C SER A 45 -4.56 -9.22 -12.27
N ASP A 46 -4.93 -9.46 -13.53
CA ASP A 46 -3.96 -9.65 -14.61
C ASP A 46 -3.10 -8.38 -14.86
N ASN A 47 -3.69 -7.20 -14.65
CA ASN A 47 -2.95 -5.93 -14.70
C ASN A 47 -1.95 -5.80 -13.53
N LEU A 48 -2.27 -6.35 -12.36
CA LEU A 48 -1.40 -6.29 -11.18
C LEU A 48 -0.21 -7.24 -11.30
N ASP A 49 -0.39 -8.42 -11.89
CA ASP A 49 0.71 -9.34 -12.17
C ASP A 49 1.72 -8.70 -13.14
N ALA A 50 1.25 -8.06 -14.22
CA ALA A 50 2.11 -7.32 -15.14
C ALA A 50 2.83 -6.14 -14.45
N CYS A 51 2.15 -5.44 -13.53
CA CYS A 51 2.77 -4.38 -12.73
C CYS A 51 3.83 -4.93 -11.76
N LEU A 52 3.60 -6.09 -11.16
CA LEU A 52 4.57 -6.75 -10.27
C LEU A 52 5.84 -7.12 -11.05
N ASP A 53 5.70 -7.68 -12.25
CA ASP A 53 6.84 -7.97 -13.13
C ASP A 53 7.60 -6.70 -13.49
N ALA A 54 6.88 -5.60 -13.76
CA ALA A 54 7.48 -4.30 -14.06
C ALA A 54 8.29 -3.70 -12.88
N LEU A 55 8.14 -4.19 -11.64
CA LEU A 55 8.99 -3.77 -10.52
C LEU A 55 10.44 -4.29 -10.63
N TYR A 56 10.67 -5.34 -11.43
CA TYR A 56 12.02 -5.88 -11.68
C TYR A 56 12.79 -5.07 -12.74
N GLU A 57 12.12 -4.15 -13.44
CA GLU A 57 12.73 -3.35 -14.49
C GLU A 57 13.85 -2.44 -13.97
N LYS A 58 14.91 -2.30 -14.78
CA LYS A 58 16.07 -1.45 -14.42
C LYS A 58 15.68 0.03 -14.35
N ARG A 59 14.75 0.47 -15.19
CA ARG A 59 14.35 1.87 -15.33
C ARG A 59 13.42 2.30 -14.18
N GLY A 60 13.83 3.32 -13.42
CA GLY A 60 13.06 3.82 -12.26
C GLY A 60 11.67 4.33 -12.61
N THR A 61 11.53 5.06 -13.72
CA THR A 61 10.22 5.57 -14.15
C THR A 61 9.20 4.46 -14.43
N THR A 62 9.64 3.30 -14.92
CA THR A 62 8.77 2.15 -15.15
C THR A 62 8.28 1.57 -13.83
N ARG A 63 9.18 1.40 -12.86
CA ARG A 63 8.84 0.94 -11.51
C ARG A 63 7.89 1.91 -10.80
N GLU A 64 8.13 3.21 -10.89
CA GLU A 64 7.24 4.23 -10.32
C GLU A 64 5.82 4.17 -10.90
N ASN A 65 5.69 4.00 -12.21
CA ASN A 65 4.39 3.86 -12.86
C ASN A 65 3.66 2.59 -12.40
N ALA A 66 4.37 1.46 -12.33
CA ALA A 66 3.83 0.21 -11.83
C ALA A 66 3.35 0.34 -10.38
N LEU A 67 4.16 0.92 -9.49
CA LEU A 67 3.77 1.17 -8.10
C LEU A 67 2.54 2.08 -8.02
N SER A 68 2.43 3.10 -8.86
CA SER A 68 1.26 3.99 -8.89
C SER A 68 -0.02 3.24 -9.27
N ILE A 69 0.05 2.32 -10.25
CA ILE A 69 -1.09 1.49 -10.67
C ILE A 69 -1.47 0.51 -9.55
N ILE A 70 -0.48 -0.09 -8.87
CA ILE A 70 -0.70 -0.98 -7.73
C ILE A 70 -1.41 -0.22 -6.59
N VAL A 71 -0.91 0.96 -6.20
CA VAL A 71 -1.54 1.80 -5.17
C VAL A 71 -2.98 2.14 -5.54
N HIS A 72 -3.22 2.58 -6.78
CA HIS A 72 -4.56 2.90 -7.24
C HIS A 72 -5.49 1.67 -7.14
N SER A 73 -5.02 0.51 -7.61
CA SER A 73 -5.81 -0.72 -7.61
C SER A 73 -6.12 -1.23 -6.20
N LEU A 74 -5.15 -1.17 -5.28
CA LEU A 74 -5.34 -1.56 -3.87
C LEU A 74 -6.26 -0.60 -3.11
N ARG A 75 -6.27 0.69 -3.46
CA ARG A 75 -7.19 1.67 -2.85
C ARG A 75 -8.63 1.50 -3.34
N MET A 76 -8.81 1.21 -4.63
CA MET A 76 -10.14 1.08 -5.22
C MET A 76 -10.80 -0.26 -4.92
N LYS A 77 -10.00 -1.32 -4.67
CA LYS A 77 -10.50 -2.67 -4.43
C LYS A 77 -9.59 -3.47 -3.50
N LEU A 78 -10.22 -4.24 -2.60
CA LEU A 78 -9.53 -5.25 -1.81
C LEU A 78 -9.11 -6.43 -2.70
N GLN A 79 -7.86 -6.39 -3.18
CA GLN A 79 -7.28 -7.40 -4.09
C GLN A 79 -6.79 -8.64 -3.33
N HIS A 80 -7.67 -9.24 -2.51
CA HIS A 80 -7.30 -10.30 -1.56
C HIS A 80 -6.60 -11.50 -2.24
N GLN A 81 -7.05 -11.94 -3.41
CA GLN A 81 -6.43 -13.08 -4.11
C GLN A 81 -5.01 -12.78 -4.60
N PHE A 82 -4.77 -11.55 -5.07
CA PHE A 82 -3.44 -11.12 -5.51
C PHE A 82 -2.50 -11.01 -4.31
N VAL A 83 -2.96 -10.37 -3.23
CA VAL A 83 -2.20 -10.22 -1.98
C VAL A 83 -1.87 -11.58 -1.37
N ALA A 84 -2.85 -12.47 -1.17
CA ALA A 84 -2.62 -13.80 -0.60
C ALA A 84 -1.52 -14.59 -1.34
N ASN A 85 -1.48 -14.48 -2.68
CA ASN A 85 -0.54 -15.24 -3.51
C ASN A 85 0.83 -14.57 -3.67
N LYS A 86 0.90 -13.23 -3.64
CA LYS A 86 2.09 -12.46 -4.06
C LYS A 86 2.62 -11.51 -2.98
N CYS A 87 2.06 -11.52 -1.77
CA CYS A 87 2.39 -10.59 -0.69
C CYS A 87 3.89 -10.48 -0.46
N ILE A 88 4.56 -11.60 -0.17
CA ILE A 88 6.00 -11.61 0.15
C ILE A 88 6.85 -11.12 -1.05
N THR A 89 6.51 -11.55 -2.27
CA THR A 89 7.21 -11.09 -3.48
C THR A 89 7.07 -9.59 -3.67
N LEU A 90 5.85 -9.06 -3.57
CA LEU A 90 5.57 -7.63 -3.69
C LEU A 90 6.25 -6.83 -2.59
N LEU A 91 6.22 -7.34 -1.35
CA LEU A 91 6.89 -6.74 -0.20
C LEU A 91 8.38 -6.58 -0.45
N HIS A 92 9.08 -7.66 -0.82
CA HIS A 92 10.51 -7.60 -1.13
C HIS A 92 10.83 -6.62 -2.26
N GLN A 93 9.99 -6.54 -3.30
CA GLN A 93 10.20 -5.55 -4.36
C GLN A 93 10.02 -4.12 -3.87
N CYS A 94 9.01 -3.86 -3.04
CA CYS A 94 8.83 -2.55 -2.41
C CYS A 94 10.04 -2.20 -1.53
N LEU A 95 10.52 -3.13 -0.71
CA LEU A 95 11.71 -2.94 0.14
C LEU A 95 12.99 -2.68 -0.69
N ASN A 96 13.11 -3.28 -1.88
CA ASN A 96 14.21 -3.00 -2.79
C ASN A 96 14.17 -1.56 -3.35
N SER A 97 12.99 -0.95 -3.47
CA SER A 97 12.86 0.47 -3.84
C SER A 97 13.42 1.41 -2.76
N PHE A 98 13.48 1.02 -1.49
CA PHE A 98 14.12 1.84 -0.43
C PHE A 98 15.64 1.94 -0.59
N LYS A 99 16.28 0.94 -1.22
CA LYS A 99 17.74 0.91 -1.39
C LYS A 99 18.25 1.86 -2.48
N LYS A 100 17.48 2.03 -3.56
CA LYS A 100 17.94 2.74 -4.79
C LYS A 100 16.89 3.64 -5.44
N GLY A 101 15.69 3.71 -4.87
CA GLY A 101 14.57 4.42 -5.45
C GLY A 101 14.64 5.93 -5.26
N SER A 102 13.93 6.63 -6.13
CA SER A 102 13.69 8.07 -6.00
C SER A 102 12.81 8.37 -4.77
N THR A 103 12.65 9.63 -4.38
CA THR A 103 11.66 10.05 -3.37
C THR A 103 10.26 9.56 -3.70
N LYS A 104 9.87 9.67 -4.98
CA LYS A 104 8.55 9.24 -5.44
C LYS A 104 8.39 7.73 -5.40
N GLU A 105 9.41 6.98 -5.84
CA GLU A 105 9.40 5.52 -5.79
C GLU A 105 9.27 5.01 -4.35
N ILE A 106 10.03 5.59 -3.42
CA ILE A 106 9.98 5.24 -1.99
C ILE A 106 8.62 5.59 -1.39
N HIS A 107 8.07 6.76 -1.70
CA HIS A 107 6.74 7.16 -1.24
C HIS A 107 5.67 6.16 -1.71
N LEU A 108 5.65 5.82 -2.99
CA LEU A 108 4.70 4.86 -3.54
C LEU A 108 4.91 3.45 -2.95
N ALA A 109 6.16 2.99 -2.80
CA ALA A 109 6.46 1.71 -2.18
C ALA A 109 6.00 1.65 -0.71
N SER A 110 6.18 2.75 0.04
CA SER A 110 5.69 2.87 1.43
C SER A 110 4.16 2.73 1.49
N LEU A 111 3.45 3.37 0.56
CA LEU A 111 1.99 3.23 0.45
C LEU A 111 1.56 1.81 0.08
N VAL A 112 2.27 1.15 -0.85
CA VAL A 112 1.96 -0.24 -1.20
C VAL A 112 2.14 -1.15 0.01
N ILE A 113 3.22 -1.02 0.77
CA ILE A 113 3.46 -1.85 1.97
C ILE A 113 2.37 -1.64 3.02
N GLY A 114 1.97 -0.39 3.31
CA GLY A 114 0.88 -0.11 4.24
C GLY A 114 -0.48 -0.65 3.76
N LEU A 115 -0.79 -0.53 2.46
CA LEU A 115 -2.01 -1.12 1.91
C LEU A 115 -1.97 -2.65 1.88
N LEU A 116 -0.77 -3.22 1.68
CA LEU A 116 -0.54 -4.65 1.71
C LEU A 116 -0.82 -5.21 3.10
N SER A 117 -0.37 -4.55 4.17
CA SER A 117 -0.67 -4.99 5.54
C SER A 117 -2.15 -4.87 5.89
N VAL A 118 -2.82 -3.80 5.47
CA VAL A 118 -4.29 -3.66 5.62
C VAL A 118 -5.02 -4.80 4.92
N THR A 119 -4.61 -5.14 3.71
CA THR A 119 -5.28 -6.18 2.92
C THR A 119 -4.95 -7.58 3.43
N ALA A 120 -3.71 -7.83 3.84
CA ALA A 120 -3.24 -9.12 4.35
C ALA A 120 -3.61 -9.37 5.81
N GLY A 121 -3.94 -8.33 6.60
CA GLY A 121 -4.31 -8.44 8.01
C GLY A 121 -5.62 -9.20 8.27
N CYS A 122 -6.37 -9.56 7.22
CA CYS A 122 -7.47 -10.50 7.32
C CYS A 122 -6.98 -11.95 7.55
N GLU A 123 -5.73 -12.27 7.17
CA GLU A 123 -5.11 -13.57 7.37
C GLU A 123 -4.27 -13.57 8.66
N GLU A 124 -4.47 -14.58 9.50
CA GLU A 124 -3.81 -14.69 10.80
C GLU A 124 -2.28 -14.74 10.65
N GLY A 125 -1.58 -13.86 11.37
CA GLY A 125 -0.11 -13.78 11.39
C GLY A 125 0.55 -13.12 10.16
N LYS A 126 -0.17 -12.89 9.06
CA LYS A 126 0.44 -12.31 7.84
C LYS A 126 0.86 -10.86 8.00
N ALA A 127 0.06 -10.03 8.67
CA ALA A 127 0.44 -8.64 8.93
C ALA A 127 1.66 -8.53 9.85
N GLN A 128 1.80 -9.44 10.81
CA GLN A 128 2.95 -9.52 11.70
C GLN A 128 4.23 -9.86 10.92
N GLU A 129 4.17 -10.87 10.04
CA GLU A 129 5.28 -11.23 9.14
C GLU A 129 5.73 -10.03 8.28
N ILE A 130 4.78 -9.27 7.73
CA ILE A 130 5.08 -8.04 6.95
C ILE A 130 5.77 -6.99 7.83
N LEU A 131 5.31 -6.79 9.08
CA LEU A 131 5.91 -5.85 10.02
C LEU A 131 7.35 -6.25 10.33
N GLU A 132 7.59 -7.51 10.70
CA GLU A 132 8.91 -8.04 11.05
C GLU A 132 9.92 -7.86 9.89
N GLU A 133 9.53 -8.24 8.68
CA GLU A 133 10.39 -8.13 7.49
C GLU A 133 10.66 -6.67 7.10
N SER A 134 9.68 -5.78 7.28
CA SER A 134 9.78 -4.37 6.90
C SER A 134 10.53 -3.53 7.92
N PHE A 135 10.53 -3.94 9.19
CA PHE A 135 10.99 -3.10 10.29
C PHE A 135 12.44 -2.64 10.11
N ALA A 136 13.36 -3.57 9.84
CA ALA A 136 14.79 -3.25 9.74
C ALA A 136 15.09 -2.32 8.54
N PRO A 137 14.58 -2.60 7.32
CA PRO A 137 14.69 -1.68 6.19
C PRO A 137 14.10 -0.29 6.45
N LEU A 138 12.92 -0.20 7.06
CA LEU A 138 12.26 1.08 7.35
C LEU A 138 13.03 1.88 8.40
N SER A 139 13.48 1.23 9.47
CA SER A 139 14.33 1.83 10.52
C SER A 139 15.62 2.42 9.93
N LEU A 140 16.29 1.69 9.03
CA LEU A 140 17.50 2.17 8.37
C LEU A 140 17.21 3.31 7.39
N ALA A 141 16.13 3.21 6.62
CA ALA A 141 15.68 4.27 5.71
C ALA A 141 15.34 5.56 6.48
N LEU A 142 14.69 5.45 7.64
CA LEU A 142 14.32 6.59 8.49
C LEU A 142 15.56 7.31 9.05
N LYS A 143 16.58 6.54 9.47
CA LYS A 143 17.84 7.10 10.00
C LYS A 143 18.70 7.76 8.92
N SER A 144 18.66 7.25 7.69
CA SER A 144 19.44 7.76 6.56
C SER A 144 18.74 8.90 5.78
N GLY A 145 17.42 9.04 5.95
CA GLY A 145 16.60 9.99 5.21
C GLY A 145 16.90 11.44 5.54
N THR A 146 17.05 12.26 4.48
CA THR A 146 17.13 13.73 4.58
C THR A 146 15.91 14.43 3.97
N ASP A 147 15.17 13.73 3.11
CA ASP A 147 14.00 14.24 2.40
C ASP A 147 12.72 14.12 3.26
N SER A 148 12.03 15.24 3.43
CA SER A 148 10.83 15.35 4.26
C SER A 148 9.70 14.41 3.83
N LEU A 149 9.49 14.24 2.52
CA LEU A 149 8.43 13.39 1.98
C LEU A 149 8.78 11.91 2.17
N LYS A 150 10.05 11.54 1.94
CA LYS A 150 10.52 10.16 2.22
C LYS A 150 10.30 9.81 3.69
N ILE A 151 10.72 10.69 4.59
CA ILE A 151 10.61 10.49 6.04
C ILE A 151 9.14 10.34 6.46
N SER A 152 8.25 11.26 6.04
CA SER A 152 6.82 11.17 6.36
C SER A 152 6.24 9.84 5.89
N SER A 153 6.55 9.44 4.65
CA SER A 153 6.03 8.19 4.08
C SER A 153 6.49 6.95 4.83
N ILE A 154 7.75 6.95 5.30
CA ILE A 154 8.31 5.87 6.12
C ILE A 154 7.63 5.81 7.48
N LEU A 155 7.41 6.95 8.12
CA LEU A 155 6.72 7.03 9.42
C LEU A 155 5.28 6.55 9.32
N ASP A 156 4.52 7.07 8.34
CA ASP A 156 3.14 6.66 8.11
C ASP A 156 3.05 5.15 7.82
N CYS A 157 3.97 4.62 7.02
CA CYS A 157 4.06 3.19 6.73
C CYS A 157 4.36 2.37 8.00
N LEU A 158 5.34 2.79 8.80
CA LEU A 158 5.70 2.10 10.05
C LEU A 158 4.53 2.12 11.05
N ALA A 159 3.80 3.22 11.17
CA ALA A 159 2.62 3.32 12.02
C ALA A 159 1.51 2.38 11.56
N ILE A 160 1.18 2.36 10.26
CA ILE A 160 0.18 1.44 9.70
C ILE A 160 0.58 -0.02 9.94
N LEU A 161 1.85 -0.37 9.67
CA LEU A 161 2.35 -1.72 9.91
C LEU A 161 2.28 -2.12 11.38
N THR A 162 2.64 -1.22 12.28
CA THR A 162 2.62 -1.46 13.72
C THR A 162 1.19 -1.61 14.23
N PHE A 163 0.28 -0.74 13.76
CA PHE A 163 -1.13 -0.77 14.15
C PHE A 163 -1.83 -2.08 13.76
N ILE A 164 -1.46 -2.67 12.62
CA ILE A 164 -2.12 -3.86 12.07
C ILE A 164 -1.38 -5.14 12.45
N GLY A 165 -0.05 -5.12 12.41
CA GLY A 165 0.81 -6.29 12.59
C GLY A 165 1.46 -6.39 13.97
N GLY A 166 1.40 -5.35 14.81
CA GLY A 166 1.93 -5.37 16.17
C GLY A 166 1.00 -6.13 17.10
N VAL A 167 1.15 -7.45 17.14
CA VAL A 167 0.28 -8.34 17.94
C VAL A 167 0.63 -8.22 19.43
N ASN A 168 1.91 -8.01 19.74
CA ASN A 168 2.41 -7.91 21.10
C ASN A 168 2.82 -6.49 21.47
N GLU A 169 2.79 -6.19 22.77
CA GLU A 169 3.23 -4.90 23.32
C GLU A 169 4.69 -4.59 22.94
N GLU A 170 5.57 -5.61 22.92
CA GLU A 170 6.98 -5.45 22.58
C GLU A 170 7.20 -4.92 21.16
N GLU A 171 6.45 -5.44 20.17
CA GLU A 171 6.55 -5.00 18.77
C GLU A 171 6.07 -3.56 18.61
N THR A 172 4.97 -3.24 19.28
CA THR A 172 4.40 -1.89 19.29
C THR A 172 5.36 -0.91 19.95
N GLU A 173 5.88 -1.25 21.12
CA GLU A 173 6.84 -0.41 21.86
C GLU A 173 8.10 -0.19 21.02
N ARG A 174 8.64 -1.24 20.40
CA ARG A 174 9.83 -1.15 19.54
C ARG A 174 9.64 -0.18 18.38
N SER A 175 8.49 -0.20 17.70
CA SER A 175 8.15 0.78 16.65
C SER A 175 8.03 2.20 17.18
N MET A 176 7.30 2.38 18.30
CA MET A 176 7.16 3.68 18.96
C MET A 176 8.50 4.26 19.40
N GLN A 177 9.40 3.43 19.94
CA GLN A 177 10.74 3.85 20.34
C GLN A 177 11.54 4.40 19.16
N ILE A 178 11.45 3.80 17.96
CA ILE A 178 12.12 4.32 16.77
C ILE A 178 11.55 5.66 16.32
N MET A 179 10.22 5.79 16.27
CA MET A 179 9.57 7.06 15.92
C MET A 179 9.93 8.16 16.94
N TRP A 180 9.95 7.81 18.23
CA TRP A 180 10.35 8.72 19.30
C TRP A 180 11.83 9.12 19.24
N GLN A 181 12.73 8.17 18.95
CA GLN A 181 14.15 8.46 18.73
C GLN A 181 14.35 9.41 17.55
N PHE A 182 13.59 9.26 16.47
CA PHE A 182 13.63 10.18 15.34
C PHE A 182 13.27 11.61 15.76
N ILE A 183 12.18 11.78 16.53
CA ILE A 183 11.76 13.08 17.08
C ILE A 183 12.87 13.68 17.97
N LYS A 184 13.41 12.89 18.91
CA LYS A 184 14.44 13.35 19.85
C LYS A 184 15.76 13.73 19.18
N LEU A 185 16.27 12.88 18.28
CA LEU A 185 17.54 13.11 17.58
C LEU A 185 17.47 14.44 16.82
N LYS A 186 16.35 14.74 16.19
CA LYS A 186 16.19 15.95 15.37
C LYS A 186 15.88 17.23 16.17
N LEU A 187 15.46 17.12 17.43
CA LEU A 187 15.19 18.27 18.32
C LEU A 187 16.34 18.61 19.29
N GLY A 188 17.37 17.77 19.39
CA GLY A 188 18.47 17.96 20.34
C GLY A 188 19.39 19.15 20.01
N PRO A 189 19.88 19.91 21.02
CA PRO A 189 20.69 21.13 20.82
C PRO A 189 22.08 20.91 20.19
N ASN A 190 22.57 19.68 20.08
CA ASN A 190 23.95 19.35 19.69
C ASN A 190 24.11 18.67 18.32
N ASN A 191 23.11 18.72 17.43
CA ASN A 191 23.20 18.00 16.17
C ASN A 191 23.94 18.79 15.08
N VAL A 192 25.29 18.78 15.14
CA VAL A 192 26.19 19.48 14.20
C VAL A 192 26.18 18.87 12.79
N VAL A 193 25.53 17.71 12.59
CA VAL A 193 25.57 16.94 11.32
C VAL A 193 24.18 16.60 10.75
N ALA A 194 23.09 16.83 11.49
CA ALA A 194 21.74 16.47 11.03
C ALA A 194 20.97 17.71 10.56
N SER A 195 20.44 17.66 9.33
CA SER A 195 19.48 18.68 8.85
C SER A 195 18.33 18.84 9.86
N LYS A 196 18.04 20.08 10.24
CA LYS A 196 16.95 20.45 11.15
C LYS A 196 15.63 19.83 10.65
N PRO A 197 14.81 19.21 11.51
CA PRO A 197 13.56 18.59 11.07
C PRO A 197 12.62 19.67 10.55
N THR A 198 11.96 19.39 9.43
CA THR A 198 10.89 20.27 8.96
C THR A 198 9.68 20.08 9.86
N PRO A 199 8.87 21.13 10.10
CA PRO A 199 7.63 21.02 10.85
C PRO A 199 6.71 19.91 10.34
N ALA A 200 6.72 19.67 9.02
CA ALA A 200 6.00 18.58 8.37
C ALA A 200 6.45 17.20 8.88
N THR A 201 7.76 16.91 8.93
CA THR A 201 8.27 15.62 9.45
C THR A 201 7.99 15.41 10.93
N LEU A 202 7.98 16.47 11.74
CA LEU A 202 7.65 16.36 13.17
C LEU A 202 6.16 16.08 13.35
N THR A 203 5.31 16.77 12.59
CA THR A 203 3.86 16.55 12.63
C THR A 203 3.52 15.12 12.21
N ALA A 204 4.14 14.62 11.14
CA ALA A 204 3.98 13.24 10.70
C ALA A 204 4.41 12.26 11.80
N ALA A 205 5.59 12.44 12.40
CA ALA A 205 6.09 11.55 13.46
C ALA A 205 5.23 11.55 14.74
N ILE A 206 4.55 12.64 15.05
CA ILE A 206 3.64 12.74 16.20
C ILE A 206 2.25 12.18 15.88
N SER A 207 1.83 12.27 14.62
CA SER A 207 0.52 11.79 14.16
C SER A 207 0.50 10.29 13.87
N ALA A 208 1.66 9.76 13.46
CA ALA A 208 1.97 8.34 13.29
C ALA A 208 1.97 7.62 14.64
#